data_AF-A0A6L5YSW2-F1
#
_entry.id   AF-A0A6L5YSW2-F1
#
_cell.length_a   1.000
_cell.length_b   1.000
_cell.length_c   1.000
_cell.angle_alpha   90.00
_cell.angle_beta   90.00
_cell.angle_gamma   90.00
#
_symmetry.space_group_name_H-M   'P 1'
#
loop_
_entity.id
_entity.type
_entity.pdbx_description
1 polymer ?
#
loop_
_entity_poly.entity_id
_entity_poly.type
_entity_poly.pdbx_seq_one_letter_code
_entity_poly.pdbx_strand_id
1 'polypeptide(L)'
;MGLFSKKTRKEINLPFVLIENAEEMEAGFVTLEMYGAIDGNMKYLNASYTLKKQAMYEDGSYEEILKHLKAAENRNVRVELIYKGEKLVNFVMDLNSLALTCSDDRVTDMEYVGSGINDKSERETVR
;
A
#
# COMPACT_ATOMS: atom_id res chain seq x y z
N MET A 1 -23.17 -16.05 25.51
CA MET A 1 -21.98 -16.62 24.83
C MET A 1 -21.57 -15.65 23.74
N GLY A 2 -20.43 -14.97 23.89
CA GLY A 2 -19.96 -14.01 22.89
C GLY A 2 -19.31 -14.73 21.72
N LEU A 3 -19.99 -14.78 20.57
CA LEU A 3 -19.40 -15.25 19.31
C LEU A 3 -18.45 -14.19 18.77
N PHE A 4 -17.19 -14.22 19.20
CA PHE A 4 -16.14 -13.52 18.47
C PHE A 4 -15.94 -14.23 17.13
N SER A 5 -16.44 -13.62 16.04
CA SER A 5 -16.16 -14.10 14.69
C SER A 5 -14.65 -14.14 14.46
N LYS A 6 -14.12 -15.32 14.11
CA LYS A 6 -12.71 -15.52 13.77
C LYS A 6 -12.35 -14.69 12.54
N LYS A 7 -11.12 -14.18 12.50
CA LYS A 7 -10.60 -13.52 11.31
C LYS A 7 -10.23 -14.56 10.25
N THR A 8 -10.56 -14.29 8.99
CA THR A 8 -10.12 -15.10 7.84
C THR A 8 -9.24 -14.24 6.94
N ARG A 9 -8.35 -14.89 6.18
CA ARG A 9 -7.37 -14.23 5.32
C ARG A 9 -7.54 -14.75 3.89
N LYS A 10 -7.45 -13.87 2.90
CA LYS A 10 -7.50 -14.20 1.47
C LYS A 10 -6.41 -13.42 0.77
N GLU A 11 -5.62 -14.08 -0.08
CA GLU A 11 -4.62 -13.40 -0.90
C GLU A 11 -5.21 -13.02 -2.26
N ILE A 12 -4.82 -11.84 -2.74
CA ILE A 12 -5.16 -11.33 -4.07
C ILE A 12 -3.96 -10.55 -4.61
N ASN A 13 -3.86 -10.48 -5.94
CA ASN A 13 -2.94 -9.58 -6.61
C ASN A 13 -3.75 -8.37 -7.11
N LEU A 14 -3.38 -7.17 -6.68
CA LEU A 14 -4.02 -5.94 -7.10
C LEU A 14 -3.02 -5.02 -7.79
N PRO A 15 -3.40 -4.33 -8.87
CA PRO A 15 -2.59 -3.24 -9.38
C PRO A 15 -2.47 -2.15 -8.31
N PHE A 16 -1.34 -1.44 -8.30
CA PHE A 16 -1.12 -0.34 -7.38
C PHE A 16 -0.74 0.94 -8.12
N VAL A 17 -0.88 2.06 -7.42
CA VAL A 17 -0.38 3.35 -7.84
C VAL A 17 0.27 4.12 -6.69
N LEU A 18 1.19 5.03 -7.01
CA LEU A 18 1.73 5.99 -6.04
C LEU A 18 0.76 7.15 -5.88
N ILE A 19 0.50 7.54 -4.63
CA ILE A 19 -0.24 8.74 -4.27
C ILE A 19 0.76 9.88 -4.07
N GLU A 20 0.69 10.87 -4.96
CA GLU A 20 1.63 12.00 -4.99
C GLU A 20 1.05 13.18 -4.21
N ASN A 21 0.96 13.03 -2.89
CA ASN A 21 0.62 14.13 -1.99
C ASN A 21 1.90 14.86 -1.56
N ALA A 22 2.03 16.14 -1.93
CA ALA A 22 3.23 16.93 -1.67
C ALA A 22 3.56 17.03 -0.17
N GLU A 23 2.58 17.29 0.69
CA GLU A 23 2.79 17.42 2.14
C GLU A 23 3.28 16.09 2.76
N GLU A 24 2.69 14.96 2.33
CA GLU A 24 3.11 13.64 2.77
C GLU A 24 4.52 13.30 2.27
N MET A 25 4.80 13.59 1.01
CA MET A 25 6.11 13.31 0.41
C MET A 25 7.22 14.16 1.03
N GLU A 26 6.96 15.42 1.33
CA GLU A 26 7.87 16.32 2.08
C GLU A 26 8.12 15.81 3.51
N ALA A 27 7.11 15.20 4.14
CA ALA A 27 7.24 14.55 5.43
C ALA A 27 7.88 13.14 5.36
N GLY A 28 8.27 12.68 4.17
CA GLY A 28 9.00 11.42 3.97
C GLY A 28 8.10 10.18 3.89
N PHE A 29 6.80 10.35 3.64
CA PHE A 29 5.86 9.25 3.48
C PHE A 29 5.82 8.71 2.05
N VAL A 30 5.67 7.39 1.95
CA VAL A 30 5.37 6.65 0.73
C VAL A 30 3.95 6.11 0.86
N THR A 31 2.98 6.72 0.16
CA THR A 31 1.58 6.27 0.17
C THR A 31 1.24 5.56 -1.14
N LEU A 32 0.81 4.30 -1.05
CA LEU A 32 0.45 3.45 -2.17
C LEU A 32 -1.03 3.07 -2.11
N GLU A 33 -1.70 3.14 -3.26
CA GLU A 33 -3.10 2.75 -3.42
C GLU A 33 -3.18 1.48 -4.26
N MET A 34 -3.66 0.38 -3.68
CA MET A 34 -4.03 -0.83 -4.42
C MET A 34 -5.51 -0.80 -4.75
N TYR A 35 -5.87 -1.12 -5.99
CA TYR A 35 -7.25 -0.93 -6.45
C TYR A 35 -7.77 -2.14 -7.22
N GLY A 36 -9.06 -2.42 -7.09
CA GLY A 36 -9.70 -3.49 -7.86
C GLY A 36 -11.03 -3.96 -7.28
N ALA A 37 -11.65 -4.91 -7.96
CA ALA A 37 -12.90 -5.52 -7.51
C ALA A 37 -12.66 -6.48 -6.35
N ILE A 38 -13.17 -6.14 -5.16
CA ILE A 38 -13.15 -6.96 -3.96
C ILE A 38 -14.60 -7.22 -3.55
N ASP A 39 -14.97 -8.50 -3.48
CA ASP A 39 -16.34 -8.93 -3.20
C ASP A 39 -17.38 -8.26 -4.13
N GLY A 40 -17.03 -8.16 -5.42
CA GLY A 40 -17.88 -7.60 -6.47
C GLY A 40 -17.94 -6.06 -6.51
N ASN A 41 -17.25 -5.36 -5.61
CA ASN A 41 -17.25 -3.90 -5.53
C ASN A 41 -15.85 -3.34 -5.79
N MET A 42 -15.75 -2.23 -6.52
CA MET A 42 -14.48 -1.53 -6.65
C MET A 42 -14.04 -0.98 -5.29
N LYS A 43 -12.80 -1.24 -4.90
CA LYS A 43 -12.19 -0.75 -3.65
C LYS A 43 -10.81 -0.17 -3.93
N TYR A 44 -10.41 0.75 -3.05
CA TYR A 44 -9.12 1.41 -3.05
C TYR A 44 -8.50 1.25 -1.66
N LEU A 45 -7.36 0.56 -1.59
CA LEU A 45 -6.68 0.17 -0.37
C LEU A 45 -5.42 1.01 -0.24
N ASN A 46 -5.43 1.99 0.65
CA ASN A 46 -4.32 2.92 0.83
C ASN A 46 -3.44 2.48 1.99
N ALA A 47 -2.13 2.39 1.74
CA ALA A 47 -1.15 2.06 2.76
C ALA A 47 0.01 3.06 2.69
N SER A 48 0.27 3.70 3.82
CA SER A 48 1.35 4.68 3.98
C SER A 48 2.50 4.09 4.78
N TYR A 49 3.71 4.43 4.35
CA TYR A 49 4.95 3.94 4.93
C TYR A 49 5.96 5.07 5.10
N THR A 50 6.95 4.86 5.97
CA THR A 50 8.20 5.63 6.01
C THR A 50 9.38 4.70 5.74
N LEU A 51 10.58 5.25 5.55
CA LEU A 51 11.81 4.47 5.45
C LEU A 51 12.37 4.24 6.86
N LYS A 52 12.77 2.99 7.18
CA LYS A 52 13.32 2.66 8.51
C LYS A 52 14.64 3.38 8.82
N LYS A 53 15.44 3.70 7.80
CA LYS A 53 16.80 4.23 7.96
C LYS A 53 16.82 5.69 7.57
N GLN A 54 17.19 6.56 8.51
CA GLN A 54 17.32 8.00 8.25
C GLN A 54 18.26 8.33 7.08
N ALA A 55 19.38 7.61 6.95
CA ALA A 55 20.35 7.82 5.87
C ALA A 55 19.74 7.72 4.46
N MET A 56 18.65 6.97 4.27
CA MET A 56 17.99 6.82 2.97
C MET A 56 17.29 8.11 2.51
N TYR A 57 16.99 9.03 3.43
CA TYR A 57 16.49 10.37 3.11
C TYR A 57 17.61 11.35 2.78
N GLU A 58 18.86 11.04 3.15
CA GLU A 58 20.02 11.91 2.98
C GLU A 58 20.85 11.52 1.74
N ASP A 59 20.84 10.24 1.35
CA ASP A 59 21.64 9.68 0.26
C ASP A 59 20.92 9.63 -1.10
N GLY A 60 19.68 10.13 -1.18
CA GLY A 60 18.85 10.13 -2.40
C GLY A 60 18.06 8.85 -2.64
N SER A 61 18.13 7.86 -1.75
CA SER A 61 17.39 6.60 -1.90
C SER A 61 15.88 6.82 -1.87
N TYR A 62 15.39 7.76 -1.08
CA TYR A 62 13.96 8.08 -1.01
C TYR A 62 13.41 8.49 -2.38
N GLU A 63 14.05 9.44 -3.05
CA GLU A 63 13.64 9.92 -4.38
C GLU A 63 13.75 8.82 -5.44
N GLU A 64 14.76 7.96 -5.35
CA GLU A 64 14.89 6.80 -6.25
C GLU A 64 13.78 5.77 -6.05
N ILE A 65 13.44 5.45 -4.80
CA ILE A 65 12.34 4.53 -4.47
C ILE A 65 11.03 5.07 -5.05
N LEU A 66 10.73 6.36 -4.85
CA LEU A 66 9.52 6.98 -5.44
C LEU A 66 9.51 6.87 -6.96
N LYS A 67 10.64 7.10 -7.63
CA LYS A 67 10.75 6.92 -9.10
C LYS A 67 10.52 5.48 -9.53
N HIS A 68 11.07 4.49 -8.82
CA HIS A 68 10.86 3.07 -9.13
C HIS A 68 9.41 2.65 -8.91
N LEU A 69 8.78 3.09 -7.82
CA LEU A 69 7.36 2.86 -7.56
C LEU A 69 6.48 3.50 -8.63
N LYS A 70 6.77 4.75 -9.02
CA LYS A 70 6.06 5.46 -10.09
C LYS A 70 6.19 4.75 -11.44
N ALA A 71 7.38 4.24 -11.78
CA ALA A 71 7.61 3.50 -13.01
C ALA A 71 6.92 2.12 -13.04
N ALA A 72 6.54 1.61 -11.86
CA ALA A 72 5.90 0.32 -11.69
C ALA A 72 4.37 0.40 -11.49
N GLU A 73 3.76 1.58 -11.61
CA GLU A 73 2.31 1.75 -11.47
C GLU A 73 1.51 0.84 -12.42
N ASN A 74 0.31 0.45 -11.98
CA ASN A 74 -0.62 -0.48 -12.63
C ASN A 74 -0.09 -1.91 -12.75
N ARG A 75 1.13 -2.21 -12.24
CA ARG A 75 1.59 -3.58 -12.03
C ARG A 75 1.02 -4.12 -10.74
N ASN A 76 0.94 -5.44 -10.65
CA ASN A 76 0.34 -6.11 -9.52
C ASN A 76 1.31 -6.25 -8.34
N VAL A 77 0.74 -6.09 -7.14
CA VAL A 77 1.36 -6.43 -5.86
C VAL A 77 0.45 -7.40 -5.12
N ARG A 78 1.05 -8.33 -4.37
CA ARG A 78 0.30 -9.24 -3.50
C ARG A 78 -0.24 -8.50 -2.28
N VAL A 79 -1.51 -8.73 -1.99
CA VAL A 79 -2.24 -8.18 -0.85
C VAL A 79 -2.96 -9.31 -0.12
N GLU A 80 -2.78 -9.37 1.19
CA GLU A 80 -3.56 -10.24 2.09
C GLU A 80 -4.75 -9.44 2.63
N LEU A 81 -5.96 -9.81 2.22
CA LEU A 81 -7.21 -9.26 2.72
C LEU A 81 -7.63 -9.97 4.01
N ILE A 82 -7.99 -9.19 5.03
CA ILE A 82 -8.39 -9.69 6.34
C ILE A 82 -9.87 -9.42 6.59
N TYR A 83 -10.62 -10.49 6.82
CA TYR A 83 -12.06 -10.48 7.02
C TYR A 83 -12.43 -10.82 8.45
N LYS A 84 -13.58 -10.31 8.91
CA LYS A 84 -14.27 -10.75 10.13
C LYS A 84 -15.71 -11.11 9.76
N GLY A 85 -16.00 -12.41 9.61
CA GLY A 85 -17.20 -12.84 8.91
C GLY A 85 -17.11 -12.51 7.42
N GLU A 86 -18.12 -11.85 6.87
CA GLU A 86 -18.14 -11.39 5.46
C GLU A 86 -17.57 -9.98 5.27
N LYS A 87 -17.28 -9.27 6.37
CA LYS A 87 -16.79 -7.89 6.32
C LYS A 87 -15.27 -7.86 6.14
N LEU A 88 -14.79 -7.20 5.10
CA LEU A 88 -13.38 -6.78 4.99
C LEU A 88 -13.07 -5.75 6.07
N VAL A 89 -12.08 -6.03 6.91
CA VAL A 89 -11.74 -5.18 8.07
C VAL A 89 -10.31 -4.65 8.05
N ASN A 90 -9.42 -5.27 7.30
CA ASN A 90 -8.05 -4.81 7.11
C ASN A 90 -7.43 -5.46 5.87
N PHE A 91 -6.22 -5.04 5.52
CA PHE A 91 -5.37 -5.72 4.55
C PHE A 91 -3.89 -5.55 4.93
N VAL A 92 -3.02 -6.32 4.28
CA VAL A 92 -1.56 -6.19 4.38
C VAL A 92 -0.99 -6.30 2.97
N MET A 93 -0.23 -5.29 2.53
CA MET A 93 0.54 -5.37 1.30
C MET A 93 1.86 -6.12 1.56
N ASP A 94 2.21 -7.04 0.66
CA ASP A 94 3.48 -7.77 0.71
C ASP A 94 4.61 -6.91 0.11
N LEU A 95 5.47 -6.38 0.98
CA LEU A 95 6.61 -5.55 0.57
C LEU A 95 7.66 -6.31 -0.25
N ASN A 96 7.77 -7.64 -0.11
CA ASN A 96 8.68 -8.42 -0.96
C ASN A 96 8.10 -8.53 -2.38
N SER A 97 6.79 -8.73 -2.49
CA SER A 97 6.11 -8.68 -3.79
C SER A 97 6.27 -7.30 -4.43
N LEU A 98 6.16 -6.23 -3.65
CA LEU A 98 6.33 -4.86 -4.16
C LEU A 98 7.76 -4.61 -4.64
N ALA A 99 8.76 -4.98 -3.84
CA ALA A 99 10.18 -4.86 -4.17
C ALA A 99 10.53 -5.57 -5.48
N LEU A 100 10.01 -6.79 -5.69
CA LEU A 100 10.14 -7.51 -6.95
C LEU A 100 9.47 -6.75 -8.12
N THR A 101 8.26 -6.24 -7.91
CA THR A 101 7.48 -5.54 -8.95
C THR A 101 8.13 -4.23 -9.39
N CYS A 102 8.73 -3.47 -8.47
CA CYS A 102 9.45 -2.23 -8.77
C CYS A 102 10.96 -2.41 -8.98
N SER A 103 11.48 -3.63 -8.82
CA SER A 103 12.91 -3.95 -8.92
C SER A 103 13.79 -3.12 -7.96
N ASP A 104 13.33 -2.92 -6.72
CA ASP A 104 14.05 -2.18 -5.68
C ASP A 104 13.88 -2.85 -4.31
N ASP A 105 14.93 -3.55 -3.85
CA ASP A 105 14.90 -4.28 -2.58
C ASP A 105 14.78 -3.36 -1.36
N ARG A 106 15.12 -2.07 -1.48
CA ARG A 106 15.02 -1.09 -0.38
C ARG A 106 13.58 -0.88 0.08
N VAL A 107 12.60 -1.18 -0.77
CA VAL A 107 11.17 -1.18 -0.42
C VAL A 107 10.86 -2.13 0.75
N THR A 108 11.64 -3.20 0.92
CA THR A 108 11.46 -4.12 2.07
C THR A 108 11.87 -3.48 3.42
N ASP A 109 12.64 -2.38 3.38
CA ASP A 109 13.04 -1.58 4.54
C ASP A 109 12.04 -0.45 4.86
N MET A 110 10.83 -0.48 4.30
CA MET A 110 9.76 0.43 4.70
C MET A 110 9.09 0.02 6.02
N GLU A 111 8.64 1.00 6.80
CA GLU A 111 7.90 0.84 8.04
C GLU A 111 6.46 1.30 7.88
N TYR A 112 5.51 0.47 8.31
CA TYR A 112 4.09 0.74 8.16
C TYR A 112 3.63 1.85 9.11
N VAL A 113 2.89 2.82 8.58
CA VAL A 113 2.34 3.95 9.34
C VAL A 113 0.83 3.78 9.53
N GLY A 114 0.10 3.50 8.45
CA GLY A 114 -1.35 3.53 8.46
C GLY A 114 -1.95 2.98 7.17
N SER A 115 -3.26 2.70 7.22
CA SER A 115 -4.01 2.26 6.05
C SER A 115 -5.48 2.65 6.10
N GLY A 116 -6.10 2.68 4.92
CA GLY A 116 -7.52 2.94 4.69
C GLY A 116 -8.11 2.00 3.64
N ILE A 117 -9.40 1.66 3.81
CA ILE A 117 -10.19 0.91 2.83
C ILE A 117 -11.29 1.85 2.35
N ASN A 118 -11.20 2.28 1.09
CA ASN A 118 -12.01 3.36 0.54
C ASN A 118 -12.87 2.87 -0.64
N ASP A 119 -14.00 3.57 -0.84
CA ASP A 119 -14.91 3.38 -1.98
C ASP A 119 -14.57 4.29 -3.17
N LYS A 120 -13.65 5.24 -2.98
CA LYS A 120 -13.15 6.18 -3.99
C LYS A 120 -11.63 6.25 -3.93
N SER A 121 -11.01 6.57 -5.05
CA SER A 121 -9.56 6.75 -5.12
C SER A 121 -9.13 8.03 -4.40
N GLU A 122 -8.04 7.97 -3.65
CA GLU A 122 -7.43 9.16 -3.04
C GLU A 122 -6.86 10.11 -4.10
N ARG A 123 -6.51 9.61 -5.29
CA ARG A 123 -6.08 10.45 -6.42
C ARG A 123 -7.11 11.48 -6.85
N GLU A 124 -8.39 11.24 -6.58
CA GLU A 124 -9.46 12.20 -6.87
C GLU A 124 -9.48 13.38 -5.88
N THR A 125 -8.77 13.25 -4.76
CA THR A 125 -8.83 14.19 -3.62
C THR A 125 -7.53 14.95 -3.38
N VAL A 126 -6.38 14.39 -3.76
CA VAL A 126 -5.09 15.06 -3.71
C VAL A 126 -5.06 16.11 -4.82
N ARG A 127 -4.78 17.38 -4.46
CA ARG A 127 -4.74 18.54 -5.35
C ARG A 127 -3.32 19.02 -5.56
#